data_AF-A0A951NKA4-F1
#
_entry.id   AF-A0A951NKA4-F1
#
_cell.length_a   1.000
_cell.length_b   1.000
_cell.length_c   1.000
_cell.angle_alpha   90.00
_cell.angle_beta   90.00
_cell.angle_gamma   90.00
#
_symmetry.space_group_name_H-M   'P 1'
#
loop_
_entity.id
_entity.type
_entity.pdbx_description
1 polymer ?
#
loop_
_entity_poly.entity_id
_entity_poly.type
_entity_poly.pdbx_seq_one_letter_code
_entity_poly.pdbx_strand_id
1 'polypeptide(L)'
;MTTHLEITTIYALLDGELEPLAERSAEGHLLRCAECRAVREECGAVLASLRWYAAAPPPPPVGYWSRFWERFADRVSRTPERPAAVRRPRPAWRETAMAAAAVLALLLGTWWGGLPRDEVAPRVSAPASIPARMAVADTGWESDVEFFERATVAVGSVDPLTKGLALAALVESP
;
A
#
# COMPACT_ATOMS: atom_id res chain seq x y z
N MET A 1 25.21 5.90 31.15
CA MET A 1 23.82 6.16 30.74
C MET A 1 23.80 7.53 30.08
N THR A 2 23.90 7.56 28.76
CA THR A 2 23.80 8.80 27.99
C THR A 2 22.33 9.16 27.88
N THR A 3 21.94 10.28 28.48
CA THR A 3 20.60 10.83 28.30
C THR A 3 20.47 11.33 26.86
N HIS A 4 19.48 10.83 26.12
CA HIS A 4 19.20 11.23 24.74
C HIS A 4 18.42 12.54 24.69
N LEU A 5 18.42 13.20 23.52
CA LEU A 5 17.52 14.32 23.28
C LEU A 5 16.07 13.84 23.19
N GLU A 6 15.15 14.65 23.73
CA GLU A 6 13.71 14.47 23.50
C GLU A 6 13.38 14.66 22.02
N ILE A 7 12.47 13.85 21.49
CA ILE A 7 12.12 13.88 20.06
C ILE A 7 11.53 15.22 19.63
N THR A 8 10.80 15.90 20.53
CA THR A 8 10.26 17.25 20.30
C THR A 8 11.36 18.30 20.12
N THR A 9 12.50 18.14 20.80
CA THR A 9 13.67 19.02 20.63
C THR A 9 14.32 18.80 19.27
N ILE A 10 14.34 17.56 18.76
CA ILE A 10 14.83 17.25 17.41
C ILE A 10 13.94 17.88 16.35
N TYR A 11 12.60 17.82 16.51
CA TYR A 11 11.68 18.50 15.59
C TYR A 11 11.84 20.02 15.63
N ALA A 12 11.83 20.63 16.81
CA ALA A 12 12.05 22.07 16.95
C ALA A 12 13.40 22.53 16.36
N LEU A 13 14.45 21.70 16.46
CA LEU A 13 15.73 21.96 15.80
C LEU A 13 15.63 21.92 14.27
N LEU A 14 14.89 20.96 13.71
CA LEU A 14 14.69 20.83 12.26
C LEU A 14 13.83 21.95 11.68
N ASP A 15 12.86 22.45 12.44
CA ASP A 15 11.99 23.56 12.07
C ASP A 15 12.64 24.94 12.31
N GLY A 16 13.75 24.98 13.04
CA GLY A 16 14.46 26.23 13.38
C GLY A 16 13.76 27.06 14.46
N GLU A 17 12.96 26.40 15.31
CA GLU A 17 12.16 27.03 16.37
C GLU A 17 12.85 27.03 17.74
N LEU A 18 14.05 26.46 17.85
CA LEU A 18 14.81 26.47 19.10
C LEU A 18 15.44 27.83 19.38
N GLU A 19 15.41 28.24 20.65
CA GLU A 19 16.19 29.38 21.13
C GLU A 19 17.71 29.15 20.93
N PRO A 20 18.52 30.19 20.65
CA PRO A 20 19.93 30.03 20.25
C PRO A 20 20.83 29.29 21.27
N LEU A 21 20.47 29.30 22.55
CA LEU A 21 21.18 28.52 23.58
C LEU A 21 20.79 27.04 23.53
N ALA A 22 19.51 26.74 23.34
CA ALA A 22 19.00 25.38 23.24
C ALA A 22 19.47 24.71 21.95
N GLU A 23 19.48 25.43 20.83
CA GLU A 23 20.01 24.99 19.55
C GLU A 23 21.48 24.55 19.68
N ARG A 24 22.36 25.42 20.21
CA ARG A 24 23.78 25.09 20.42
C ARG A 24 23.99 23.89 21.34
N SER A 25 23.16 23.75 22.38
CA SER A 25 23.19 22.59 23.29
C SER A 25 22.81 21.30 22.56
N ALA A 26 21.73 21.33 21.77
CA ALA A 26 21.26 20.20 20.98
C ALA A 26 22.29 19.80 19.92
N GLU A 27 22.86 20.76 19.18
CA GLU A 27 23.94 20.51 18.22
C GLU A 27 25.19 19.90 18.90
N GLY A 28 25.59 20.43 20.06
CA GLY A 28 26.69 19.88 20.85
C GLY A 28 26.43 18.45 21.35
N HIS A 29 25.16 18.08 21.57
CA HIS A 29 24.76 16.70 21.85
C HIS A 29 24.87 15.82 20.60
N LEU A 30 24.36 16.29 19.46
CA LEU A 30 24.41 15.57 18.18
C LEU A 30 25.84 15.30 17.71
N LEU A 31 26.83 16.12 18.05
CA LEU A 31 28.24 15.82 17.78
C LEU A 31 28.74 14.57 18.53
N ARG A 32 28.14 14.24 19.68
CA ARG A 32 28.60 13.19 20.59
C ARG A 32 27.73 11.93 20.61
N CYS A 33 26.46 12.03 20.22
CA CYS A 33 25.52 10.91 20.23
C CYS A 33 25.15 10.47 18.80
N ALA A 34 25.58 9.27 18.41
CA ALA A 34 25.29 8.71 17.09
C ALA A 34 23.79 8.37 16.91
N GLU A 35 23.12 7.91 17.96
CA GLU A 35 21.70 7.56 17.90
C GLU A 35 20.81 8.78 17.65
N CYS A 36 21.03 9.88 18.37
CA CYS A 36 20.27 11.11 18.13
C CYS A 36 20.56 11.72 16.75
N ARG A 37 21.75 11.50 16.17
CA ARG A 37 22.03 11.87 14.77
C ARG A 37 21.19 11.06 13.79
N ALA A 38 21.15 9.73 13.96
CA ALA A 38 20.35 8.86 13.11
C ALA A 38 18.86 9.26 13.14
N VAL A 39 18.31 9.52 14.33
CA VAL A 39 16.92 9.99 14.48
C VAL A 39 16.71 11.34 13.78
N ARG A 40 17.63 12.31 13.95
CA ARG A 40 17.54 13.61 13.25
C ARG A 40 17.57 13.44 11.73
N GLU A 41 18.42 12.56 11.21
CA GLU A 41 18.54 12.28 9.77
C GLU A 41 17.26 11.65 9.21
N GLU A 42 16.68 10.67 9.91
CA GLU A 42 15.41 10.05 9.56
C GLU A 42 14.25 11.06 9.55
N CYS A 43 14.10 11.85 10.62
CA CYS A 43 13.10 12.91 10.69
C CYS A 43 13.30 13.95 9.57
N GLY A 44 14.55 14.34 9.29
CA GLY A 44 14.90 15.28 8.22
C GLY A 44 14.55 14.75 6.83
N ALA A 45 14.75 13.45 6.57
CA ALA A 45 14.39 12.81 5.31
C ALA A 45 12.87 12.80 5.10
N VAL A 46 12.10 12.51 6.14
CA VAL A 46 10.63 12.58 6.09
C VAL A 46 10.17 14.00 5.80
N LEU A 47 10.67 15.01 6.52
CA LEU A 47 10.33 16.42 6.29
C LEU A 47 10.70 16.87 4.87
N ALA A 48 11.84 16.45 4.34
CA ALA A 48 12.25 16.75 2.97
C ALA A 48 11.27 16.17 1.93
N SER A 49 10.74 14.96 2.17
CA SER A 49 9.73 14.35 1.29
C SER A 49 8.41 15.13 1.31
N LEU A 50 8.03 15.68 2.47
CA LEU A 50 6.79 16.45 2.65
C LEU A 50 6.88 17.87 2.09
N ARG A 51 8.07 18.48 2.04
CA ARG A 51 8.27 19.82 1.44
C ARG A 51 7.81 19.89 -0.01
N TRP A 52 7.86 18.77 -0.74
CA TRP A 52 7.33 18.69 -2.10
C TRP A 52 5.82 18.95 -2.18
N TYR A 53 5.06 18.55 -1.15
CA TYR A 53 3.63 18.81 -1.08
C TYR A 53 3.30 20.21 -0.55
N ALA A 54 4.15 20.75 0.33
CA ALA A 54 3.95 22.08 0.91
C ALA A 54 4.29 23.21 -0.06
N ALA A 55 5.19 22.98 -1.01
CA ALA A 55 5.48 23.94 -2.07
C ALA A 55 4.28 24.03 -3.02
N ALA A 56 3.41 25.03 -2.80
CA ALA A 56 2.34 25.32 -3.74
C ALA A 56 2.96 25.58 -5.12
N PRO A 57 2.74 24.70 -6.12
CA PRO A 57 3.27 24.96 -7.44
C PRO A 57 2.66 26.26 -7.98
N PRO A 58 3.40 27.00 -8.83
CA PRO A 58 2.84 28.19 -9.45
C PRO A 58 1.52 27.83 -10.15
N PRO A 59 0.52 28.73 -10.13
CA PRO A 59 -0.76 28.45 -10.77
C PRO A 59 -0.51 28.14 -12.24
N PRO A 60 -1.18 27.12 -12.80
CA PRO A 60 -0.99 26.75 -14.20
C PRO A 60 -1.42 27.90 -15.12
N PRO A 61 -0.84 28.02 -16.33
CA PRO A 61 -1.21 29.05 -17.29
C PRO A 61 -2.71 29.02 -17.63
N VAL A 62 -3.26 30.16 -18.04
CA VAL A 62 -4.65 30.26 -18.49
C VAL A 62 -4.93 29.25 -19.62
N GLY A 63 -6.02 28.49 -19.47
CA GLY A 63 -6.41 27.44 -20.43
C GLY A 63 -5.55 26.18 -20.41
N TYR A 64 -4.66 26.01 -19.42
CA TYR A 64 -3.89 24.76 -19.24
C TYR A 64 -4.83 23.55 -19.10
N TRP A 65 -5.82 23.63 -18.21
CA TRP A 65 -6.73 22.53 -17.95
C TRP A 65 -7.61 22.19 -19.16
N SER A 66 -8.09 23.19 -19.90
CA SER A 66 -8.84 22.97 -21.15
C SER A 66 -8.01 22.16 -22.16
N ARG A 67 -6.76 22.59 -22.41
CA ARG A 67 -5.82 21.89 -23.31
C ARG A 67 -5.38 20.53 -22.79
N PHE A 68 -5.30 20.36 -21.48
CA PHE A 68 -5.05 19.06 -20.86
C PHE A 68 -6.20 18.10 -21.19
N TRP A 69 -7.45 18.51 -20.98
CA TRP A 69 -8.62 17.68 -21.24
C TRP A 69 -8.81 17.38 -22.72
N GLU A 70 -8.54 18.33 -23.62
CA GLU A 70 -8.53 18.07 -25.07
C GLU A 70 -7.53 16.97 -25.45
N ARG A 71 -6.28 17.08 -24.97
CA ARG A 71 -5.23 16.07 -25.22
C ARG A 71 -5.53 14.73 -24.56
N PHE A 72 -6.23 14.75 -23.43
CA PHE A 72 -6.64 13.54 -22.74
C PHE A 72 -7.76 12.84 -23.51
N ALA A 73 -8.80 13.58 -23.91
CA ALA A 73 -9.91 13.08 -24.71
C ALA A 73 -9.43 12.53 -26.06
N ASP A 74 -8.50 13.22 -26.73
CA ASP A 74 -7.89 12.74 -27.98
C ASP A 74 -7.11 11.43 -27.74
N ARG A 75 -6.34 11.31 -26.66
CA ARG A 75 -5.62 10.06 -26.32
C ARG A 75 -6.57 8.91 -25.98
N VAL A 76 -7.63 9.17 -25.22
CA VAL A 76 -8.63 8.15 -24.87
C VAL A 76 -9.36 7.68 -26.13
N SER A 77 -9.75 8.62 -27.01
CA SER A 77 -10.43 8.32 -28.28
C SER A 77 -9.52 7.60 -29.28
N ARG A 78 -8.22 7.87 -29.22
CA ARG A 78 -7.18 7.20 -30.02
C ARG A 78 -6.61 5.96 -29.37
N THR A 79 -7.14 5.51 -28.22
CA THR A 79 -6.74 4.21 -27.68
C THR A 79 -6.99 3.21 -28.79
N PRO A 80 -5.95 2.64 -29.43
CA PRO A 80 -6.16 1.70 -30.51
C PRO A 80 -7.04 0.60 -29.94
N GLU A 81 -8.10 0.22 -30.67
CA GLU A 81 -8.90 -0.95 -30.34
C GLU A 81 -7.93 -2.02 -29.89
N ARG A 82 -8.05 -2.38 -28.60
CA ARG A 82 -7.15 -3.30 -27.90
C ARG A 82 -6.84 -4.41 -28.92
N PRO A 83 -5.58 -4.56 -29.40
CA PRO A 83 -5.29 -5.45 -30.51
C PRO A 83 -5.91 -6.78 -30.15
N ALA A 84 -6.93 -7.20 -30.91
CA ALA A 84 -7.86 -8.25 -30.51
C ALA A 84 -7.01 -9.37 -29.92
N ALA A 85 -7.13 -9.57 -28.60
CA ALA A 85 -6.13 -10.31 -27.83
C ALA A 85 -5.85 -11.60 -28.59
N VAL A 86 -4.66 -11.68 -29.22
CA VAL A 86 -4.34 -12.79 -30.12
C VAL A 86 -4.50 -14.02 -29.27
N ARG A 87 -5.58 -14.78 -29.49
CA ARG A 87 -5.86 -16.01 -28.76
C ARG A 87 -4.75 -16.96 -29.14
N ARG A 88 -3.66 -16.94 -28.38
CA ARG A 88 -2.60 -17.93 -28.51
C ARG A 88 -3.29 -19.28 -28.33
N PRO A 89 -3.19 -20.19 -29.30
CA PRO A 89 -3.78 -21.51 -29.15
C PRO A 89 -3.21 -22.11 -27.86
N ARG A 90 -4.11 -22.44 -26.92
CA ARG A 90 -3.70 -23.19 -25.73
C ARG A 90 -3.22 -24.54 -26.24
N PRO A 91 -1.99 -24.96 -25.93
CA PRO A 91 -1.49 -26.20 -26.47
C PRO A 91 -2.25 -27.38 -25.84
N ALA A 92 -2.74 -28.29 -26.69
CA ALA A 92 -3.66 -29.37 -26.31
C ALA A 92 -3.14 -30.30 -25.19
N TRP A 93 -1.82 -30.30 -24.94
CA TRP A 93 -1.21 -31.07 -23.86
C TRP A 93 -1.57 -30.55 -22.44
N ARG A 94 -2.05 -29.30 -22.31
CA ARG A 94 -2.47 -28.77 -20.99
C ARG A 94 -3.71 -29.47 -20.45
N GLU A 95 -4.63 -29.85 -21.33
CA GLU A 95 -5.86 -30.55 -20.93
C GLU A 95 -5.53 -32.00 -20.51
N THR A 96 -4.62 -32.66 -21.24
CA THR A 96 -4.17 -34.02 -20.88
C THR A 96 -3.26 -34.04 -19.65
N ALA A 97 -2.44 -33.01 -19.44
CA ALA A 97 -1.59 -32.88 -18.26
C ALA A 97 -2.40 -32.75 -16.96
N MET A 98 -3.52 -32.03 -16.98
CA MET A 98 -4.41 -31.94 -15.82
C MET A 98 -5.11 -33.26 -15.50
N ALA A 99 -5.57 -33.98 -16.53
CA ALA A 99 -6.15 -35.30 -16.34
C ALA A 99 -5.12 -36.29 -15.76
N ALA A 100 -3.88 -36.27 -16.29
CA ALA A 100 -2.79 -37.10 -15.78
C ALA A 100 -2.43 -36.76 -14.33
N ALA A 101 -2.37 -35.47 -13.96
CA ALA A 101 -2.09 -35.05 -12.59
C ALA A 101 -3.18 -35.49 -11.61
N ALA A 102 -4.45 -35.42 -11.99
CA ALA A 102 -5.56 -35.88 -11.15
C ALA A 102 -5.51 -37.39 -10.92
N VAL A 103 -5.22 -38.18 -11.96
CA VAL A 103 -5.03 -39.63 -11.84
C VAL A 103 -3.84 -39.96 -10.95
N LEU A 104 -2.71 -39.25 -11.12
CA LEU A 104 -1.52 -39.44 -10.29
C LEU A 104 -1.82 -39.13 -8.82
N ALA A 105 -2.54 -38.04 -8.53
CA ALA A 105 -2.94 -37.66 -7.18
C ALA A 105 -3.87 -38.70 -6.52
N LEU A 106 -4.79 -39.29 -7.29
CA LEU A 106 -5.65 -40.38 -6.80
C LEU A 106 -4.82 -41.63 -6.47
N LEU A 107 -3.86 -42.00 -7.32
CA LEU A 107 -2.97 -43.14 -7.09
C LEU A 107 -2.05 -42.92 -5.88
N LEU A 108 -1.50 -41.72 -5.73
CA LEU A 108 -0.70 -41.33 -4.56
C LEU A 108 -1.55 -41.32 -3.27
N GLY A 109 -2.78 -40.84 -3.37
CA GLY A 109 -3.72 -40.79 -2.24
C GLY A 109 -4.16 -42.18 -1.76
N THR A 110 -4.34 -43.15 -2.67
CA THR A 110 -4.65 -44.55 -2.30
C THR A 110 -3.42 -45.29 -1.79
N TRP A 111 -2.24 -45.03 -2.35
CA TRP A 111 -0.97 -45.64 -1.91
C TRP A 111 -0.57 -45.19 -0.50
N TRP A 112 -0.74 -43.92 -0.16
CA TRP A 112 -0.42 -43.38 1.17
C TRP A 112 -1.59 -43.36 2.16
N GLY A 113 -2.82 -43.62 1.71
CA GLY A 113 -4.02 -43.59 2.55
C GLY A 113 -4.17 -44.75 3.56
N GLY A 114 -3.21 -45.69 3.60
CA GLY A 114 -3.15 -46.78 4.58
C GLY A 114 -2.50 -46.41 5.92
N LEU A 115 -2.01 -45.18 6.08
CA LEU A 115 -1.53 -44.69 7.38
C LEU A 115 -2.73 -44.27 8.24
N PRO A 116 -2.75 -44.61 9.55
CA PRO A 116 -3.85 -44.23 10.44
C PRO A 116 -4.00 -42.70 10.43
N ARG A 117 -5.14 -42.24 9.93
CA ARG A 117 -5.52 -40.82 9.98
C ARG A 117 -6.02 -40.53 11.40
N ASP A 118 -5.22 -39.84 12.19
CA ASP A 118 -5.74 -39.11 13.34
C ASP A 118 -6.82 -38.15 12.82
N GLU A 119 -8.04 -38.27 13.34
CA GLU A 119 -9.18 -37.43 12.99
C GLU A 119 -8.91 -35.97 13.39
N VAL A 120 -8.26 -35.21 12.50
CA VAL A 120 -8.25 -33.75 12.60
C VAL A 120 -9.59 -33.26 12.05
N ALA A 121 -10.58 -33.14 12.94
CA ALA A 121 -11.85 -32.50 12.61
C ALA A 121 -11.59 -31.09 12.07
N PRO A 122 -11.97 -30.77 10.81
CA PRO A 122 -11.78 -29.43 10.29
C PRO A 122 -12.75 -28.50 11.03
N ARG A 123 -12.22 -27.68 11.95
CA ARG A 123 -12.91 -26.48 12.42
C ARG A 123 -12.95 -25.50 11.25
N VAL A 124 -13.99 -25.62 10.43
CA VAL A 124 -14.40 -24.57 9.50
C VAL A 124 -15.10 -23.50 10.34
N SER A 125 -14.30 -22.58 10.88
CA SER A 125 -14.83 -21.31 11.37
C SER A 125 -15.21 -20.47 10.14
N ALA A 126 -16.49 -20.45 9.78
CA ALA A 126 -17.01 -19.49 8.82
C ALA A 126 -16.76 -18.07 9.37
N PRO A 127 -16.07 -17.18 8.64
CA PRO A 127 -15.99 -15.79 9.07
C PRO A 127 -17.40 -15.20 9.04
N ALA A 128 -17.85 -14.70 10.18
CA ALA A 128 -19.09 -13.93 10.25
C ALA A 128 -18.96 -12.75 9.30
N SER A 129 -19.77 -12.73 8.24
CA SER A 129 -19.87 -11.58 7.36
C SER A 129 -20.48 -10.43 8.15
N ILE A 130 -19.65 -9.49 8.58
CA ILE A 130 -20.10 -8.20 9.11
C ILE A 130 -20.74 -7.45 7.93
N PRO A 131 -21.99 -6.97 8.05
CA PRO A 131 -22.61 -6.19 6.98
C PRO A 131 -21.80 -4.91 6.76
N ALA A 132 -21.13 -4.82 5.62
CA ALA A 132 -20.19 -3.76 5.24
C ALA A 132 -20.76 -2.33 5.33
N ARG A 133 -22.09 -2.18 5.40
CA ARG A 133 -22.76 -0.87 5.40
C ARG A 133 -22.83 -0.17 6.76
N MET A 134 -22.47 -0.82 7.86
CA MET A 134 -22.54 -0.19 9.20
C MET A 134 -21.18 0.14 9.81
N ALA A 135 -20.07 -0.33 9.24
CA ALA A 135 -18.74 -0.11 9.82
C ALA A 135 -18.11 1.25 9.45
N VAL A 136 -18.67 1.99 8.49
CA VAL A 136 -18.07 3.24 7.97
C VAL A 136 -18.52 4.49 8.74
N ALA A 137 -19.52 4.38 9.62
CA ALA A 137 -20.12 5.55 10.27
C ALA A 137 -19.55 5.88 11.65
N ASP A 138 -18.71 5.03 12.25
CA ASP A 138 -18.32 5.18 13.68
C ASP A 138 -16.84 4.89 13.98
N THR A 139 -15.98 4.79 12.97
CA THR A 139 -14.54 4.58 13.18
C THR A 139 -13.81 5.91 13.23
N GLY A 140 -13.30 6.27 14.41
CA GLY A 140 -12.38 7.38 14.56
C GLY A 140 -11.10 7.13 13.78
N TRP A 141 -10.46 8.20 13.30
CA TRP A 141 -9.27 8.23 12.44
C TRP A 141 -8.15 7.23 12.82
N GLU A 142 -7.99 6.92 14.10
CA GLU A 142 -6.99 5.96 14.61
C GLU A 142 -7.30 4.50 14.21
N SER A 143 -8.57 4.12 14.11
CA SER A 143 -8.97 2.77 13.67
C SER A 143 -8.92 2.59 12.15
N ASP A 144 -8.97 3.68 11.39
CA ASP A 144 -8.82 3.66 9.93
C ASP A 144 -7.38 3.34 9.52
N VAL A 145 -6.38 3.78 10.29
CA VAL A 145 -4.95 3.52 10.01
C VAL A 145 -4.61 2.03 10.16
N GLU A 146 -5.05 1.37 11.23
CA GLU A 146 -4.83 -0.08 11.40
C GLU A 146 -5.54 -0.91 10.33
N PHE A 147 -6.72 -0.47 9.89
CA PHE A 147 -7.44 -1.10 8.78
C PHE A 147 -6.70 -0.89 7.46
N PHE A 148 -6.16 0.31 7.22
CA PHE A 148 -5.37 0.64 6.03
C PHE A 148 -4.08 -0.16 5.96
N GLU A 149 -3.37 -0.34 7.09
CA GLU A 149 -2.17 -1.18 7.18
C GLU A 149 -2.49 -2.66 6.93
N ARG A 150 -3.57 -3.19 7.52
CA ARG A 150 -4.00 -4.58 7.23
C ARG A 150 -4.42 -4.78 5.77
N ALA A 151 -5.10 -3.80 5.17
CA ALA A 151 -5.54 -3.87 3.78
C ALA A 151 -4.37 -3.73 2.78
N THR A 152 -3.35 -2.93 3.12
CA THR A 152 -2.15 -2.75 2.25
C THR A 152 -1.20 -3.95 2.31
N VAL A 153 -1.14 -4.70 3.41
CA VAL A 153 -0.40 -5.96 3.48
C VAL A 153 -1.09 -7.08 2.68
N ALA A 154 -2.42 -7.10 2.62
CA ALA A 154 -3.18 -8.10 1.87
C ALA A 154 -3.21 -7.85 0.34
N VAL A 155 -3.08 -6.59 -0.08
CA VAL A 155 -3.16 -6.18 -1.49
C VAL A 155 -1.79 -5.65 -1.92
N GLY A 156 -0.86 -6.57 -2.19
CA GLY A 156 0.52 -6.24 -2.57
C GLY A 156 0.61 -5.16 -3.65
N SER A 157 1.38 -4.11 -3.37
CA SER A 157 1.87 -3.05 -4.27
C SER A 157 0.98 -2.68 -5.48
N VAL A 158 -0.32 -2.46 -5.27
CA VAL A 158 -1.18 -1.91 -6.32
C VAL A 158 -1.01 -0.39 -6.37
N ASP A 159 -0.63 0.11 -7.54
CA ASP A 159 -0.42 1.52 -7.87
C ASP A 159 -1.61 2.40 -7.42
N PRO A 160 -1.37 3.58 -6.82
CA PRO A 160 -2.40 4.43 -6.23
C PRO A 160 -3.52 4.85 -7.20
N LEU A 161 -3.29 4.89 -8.51
CA LEU A 161 -4.36 5.20 -9.49
C LEU A 161 -5.37 4.06 -9.61
N THR A 162 -4.91 2.81 -9.48
CA THR A 162 -5.80 1.64 -9.50
C THR A 162 -6.65 1.59 -8.23
N LYS A 163 -6.13 2.07 -7.09
CA LYS A 163 -6.89 2.23 -5.84
C LYS A 163 -8.00 3.27 -5.98
N GLY A 164 -7.73 4.41 -6.60
CA GLY A 164 -8.73 5.46 -6.85
C GLY A 164 -9.90 4.99 -7.71
N LEU A 165 -9.62 4.21 -8.76
CA LEU A 165 -10.64 3.64 -9.64
C LEU A 165 -11.50 2.56 -8.97
N ALA A 166 -10.90 1.70 -8.13
CA ALA A 166 -11.64 0.68 -7.39
C ALA A 166 -12.60 1.29 -6.36
N LEU A 167 -12.18 2.37 -5.69
CA LEU A 167 -13.02 3.10 -4.74
C LEU A 167 -14.15 3.85 -5.45
N ALA A 168 -13.90 4.46 -6.60
CA ALA A 168 -14.93 5.12 -7.39
C ALA A 168 -16.03 4.14 -7.88
N ALA A 169 -15.63 2.94 -8.32
CA ALA A 169 -16.57 1.91 -8.76
C ALA A 169 -17.47 1.36 -7.63
N LEU A 170 -17.00 1.42 -6.37
CA LEU A 170 -17.78 1.03 -5.19
C LEU A 170 -18.82 2.09 -4.78
N VAL A 171 -18.59 3.36 -5.13
CA VAL A 171 -19.52 4.47 -4.82
C VAL A 171 -20.67 4.56 -5.84
N GLU A 172 -20.46 4.08 -7.07
CA GLU A 172 -21.45 4.18 -8.17
C GLU A 172 -22.36 2.96 -8.34
N SER A 173 -22.27 1.96 -7.45
CA SER A 173 -23.18 0.81 -7.46
C SER A 173 -24.37 1.08 -6.50
N PRO A 174 -25.62 1.16 -6.99
CA PRO A 174 -26.80 1.45 -6.17
C PRO A 174 -27.15 0.34 -5.17
#